data_AF-A0A3G1PW98-F1
#
_entry.id   AF-A0A3G1PW98-F1
#
_cell.length_a   1.000
_cell.length_b   1.000
_cell.length_c   1.000
_cell.angle_alpha   90.00
_cell.angle_beta   90.00
_cell.angle_gamma   90.00
#
_symmetry.space_group_name_H-M   'P 1'
#
loop_
_entity.id
_entity.type
_entity.pdbx_description
1 polymer ?
#
loop_
_entity_poly.entity_id
_entity_poly.type
_entity_poly.pdbx_seq_one_letter_code
_entity_poly.pdbx_strand_id
1 'polypeptide(L)' 'TREHALLAFTLGVRQLIVAVNKMDTTKWSEDRFNEIIKETSTFIKKVGYNPKAVAFVPISGWHGDNMLEESP' A
#
# COMPACT_ATOMS: atom_id res chain seq x y z
N THR A 1 -7.66 -2.26 -3.34
CA THR A 1 -9.01 -1.87 -3.80
C THR A 1 -9.85 -1.36 -2.64
N ARG A 2 -10.73 -0.39 -2.88
CA ARG A 2 -11.49 0.32 -1.83
C ARG A 2 -12.47 -0.58 -1.07
N GLU A 3 -13.28 -1.32 -1.81
CA GLU A 3 -14.27 -2.24 -1.26
C GLU A 3 -13.64 -3.36 -0.42
N HIS A 4 -12.50 -3.89 -0.86
CA HIS A 4 -11.82 -4.98 -0.14
C HIS A 4 -11.30 -4.53 1.23
N ALA A 5 -10.81 -3.29 1.35
CA ALA A 5 -10.37 -2.74 2.63
C ALA A 5 -11.56 -2.52 3.59
N LEU A 6 -12.71 -2.09 3.06
CA LEU A 6 -13.94 -1.98 3.83
C LEU A 6 -14.41 -3.34 4.33
N LEU A 7 -14.49 -4.34 3.44
CA LEU A 7 -14.88 -5.70 3.80
C LEU A 7 -13.93 -6.29 4.86
N ALA A 8 -12.62 -6.16 4.68
CA ALA A 8 -11.64 -6.62 5.67
C ALA A 8 -11.85 -5.96 7.05
N PHE A 9 -12.17 -4.67 7.07
CA PHE A 9 -12.46 -3.96 8.33
C PHE A 9 -13.73 -4.50 9.00
N THR A 10 -14.80 -4.71 8.23
CA THR A 10 -16.06 -5.26 8.76
C THR A 10 -15.92 -6.69 9.25
N LEU A 11 -14.97 -7.46 8.69
CA LEU A 11 -14.62 -8.81 9.13
C LEU A 11 -13.70 -8.84 10.36
N GLY A 12 -13.31 -7.68 10.90
CA GLY A 12 -12.51 -7.56 12.12
C GLY A 12 -11.00 -7.57 11.91
N VAL A 13 -10.51 -7.44 10.67
CA VAL A 13 -9.08 -7.30 10.39
C VAL A 13 -8.61 -5.91 10.85
N ARG A 14 -7.72 -5.87 11.84
CA ARG A 14 -7.23 -4.62 12.46
C ARG A 14 -5.87 -4.15 11.93
N GLN A 15 -5.06 -5.09 11.44
CA GLN A 15 -3.75 -4.82 10.87
C GLN A 15 -3.84 -4.86 9.34
N LEU A 16 -3.30 -3.84 8.69
CA LEU A 16 -3.31 -3.71 7.24
C LEU A 16 -1.93 -3.27 6.76
N ILE A 17 -1.42 -3.93 5.73
CA ILE A 17 -0.23 -3.53 4.99
C ILE A 17 -0.66 -3.29 3.55
N VAL A 18 -0.22 -2.18 2.96
CA VAL A 18 -0.53 -1.83 1.58
C VAL A 18 0.72 -2.01 0.73
N ALA A 19 0.72 -3.03 -0.11
CA ALA A 19 1.75 -3.22 -1.12
C ALA A 19 1.42 -2.42 -2.39
N VAL A 20 2.29 -1.50 -2.78
CA VAL A 20 2.19 -0.71 -4.01
C VAL A 20 3.00 -1.42 -5.09
N ASN A 21 2.31 -2.17 -5.96
CA ASN A 21 2.95 -3.01 -6.96
C ASN A 21 3.24 -2.27 -8.29
N LYS A 22 4.10 -2.86 -9.12
CA LYS A 22 4.53 -2.37 -10.45
C LYS A 22 5.34 -1.07 -10.44
N MET A 23 6.09 -0.82 -9.37
CA MET A 23 6.92 0.39 -9.22
C MET A 23 8.05 0.48 -10.27
N ASP A 24 8.42 -0.63 -10.88
CA ASP A 24 9.32 -0.69 -12.03
C ASP A 24 8.79 0.08 -13.25
N THR A 25 7.47 0.06 -13.48
CA THR A 25 6.85 0.74 -14.63
C THR A 25 6.88 2.26 -14.51
N THR A 26 6.94 2.77 -13.28
CA THR A 26 7.07 4.19 -12.96
C THR A 26 8.51 4.60 -12.69
N LYS A 27 9.48 3.73 -13.02
CA LYS A 27 10.92 3.93 -12.78
C LYS A 27 11.22 4.31 -11.33
N TRP A 28 10.49 3.69 -10.39
CA TRP A 28 10.67 3.96 -8.96
C TRP A 28 10.48 5.44 -8.57
N SER A 29 9.58 6.14 -9.25
CA SER A 29 9.27 7.55 -8.96
C SER A 29 8.69 7.72 -7.56
N GLU A 30 9.44 8.43 -6.70
CA GLU A 30 9.04 8.77 -5.34
C GLU A 30 7.78 9.67 -5.33
N ASP A 31 7.68 10.62 -6.24
CA ASP A 31 6.51 11.50 -6.35
C ASP A 31 5.22 10.71 -6.59
N ARG A 32 5.26 9.72 -7.49
CA ARG A 32 4.11 8.84 -7.75
C ARG A 32 3.78 7.96 -6.56
N PHE A 33 4.79 7.47 -5.84
CA PHE A 33 4.58 6.70 -4.62
C PHE A 33 3.92 7.54 -3.52
N ASN A 34 4.41 8.75 -3.29
CA ASN A 34 3.88 9.69 -2.31
C ASN A 34 2.44 10.13 -2.64
N GLU A 35 2.14 10.33 -3.93
CA GLU A 35 0.77 10.57 -4.41
C GLU A 35 -0.17 9.42 -4.04
N ILE A 36 0.23 8.17 -4.32
CA ILE A 36 -0.55 6.97 -4.00
C ILE A 36 -0.74 6.82 -2.48
N ILE A 37 0.31 7.07 -1.68
CA ILE A 37 0.21 7.04 -0.21
C ILE A 37 -0.82 8.06 0.26
N LYS A 38 -0.79 9.29 -0.25
CA LYS A 38 -1.70 10.36 0.18
C LYS A 38 -3.16 10.02 -0.12
N GLU A 39 -3.42 9.54 -1.33
CA GLU A 39 -4.77 9.12 -1.73
C GLU A 39 -5.27 7.93 -0.91
N THR A 40 -4.42 6.92 -0.74
CA THR A 40 -4.79 5.69 -0.03
C THR A 40 -4.95 5.95 1.46
N SER A 41 -4.10 6.79 2.06
CA SER A 41 -4.20 7.22 3.46
C SER A 41 -5.52 7.93 3.75
N THR A 42 -5.96 8.81 2.83
CA THR A 42 -7.25 9.49 2.93
C THR A 42 -8.40 8.48 2.90
N PHE A 43 -8.27 7.46 2.07
CA PHE A 43 -9.28 6.42 1.93
C PHE A 43 -9.36 5.50 3.15
N ILE A 44 -8.25 4.93 3.62
CA ILE A 44 -8.23 4.02 4.78
C ILE A 44 -8.68 4.71 6.07
N LYS A 45 -8.42 6.02 6.20
CA LYS A 45 -8.95 6.84 7.30
C LYS A 45 -10.47 6.91 7.29
N LYS A 46 -11.09 7.00 6.10
CA LYS A 46 -12.56 6.97 5.95
C LYS A 46 -13.15 5.60 6.27
N VAL A 47 -12.42 4.52 5.97
CA VAL A 47 -12.83 3.15 6.31
C VAL A 47 -12.78 2.88 7.81
N GLY A 48 -11.86 3.54 8.53
CA GLY A 48 -11.72 3.42 10.00
C GLY A 48 -10.35 2.93 10.46
N TYR A 49 -9.41 2.68 9.55
CA TYR A 49 -8.03 2.35 9.90
C TYR A 49 -7.24 3.59 10.30
N ASN A 50 -6.27 3.43 11.20
CA ASN A 50 -5.30 4.47 11.53
C ASN A 50 -4.18 4.51 10.47
N PRO A 51 -4.05 5.59 9.67
CA PRO A 51 -3.04 5.66 8.61
C PRO A 51 -1.60 5.57 9.13
N LYS A 52 -1.35 5.99 10.39
CA LYS A 52 0.00 5.90 10.99
C LYS A 52 0.42 4.47 11.32
N ALA A 53 -0.54 3.55 11.44
CA ALA A 53 -0.28 2.14 11.75
C ALA A 53 -0.22 1.26 10.49
N VAL A 54 -0.54 1.81 9.31
CA VAL A 54 -0.55 1.07 8.05
C VAL A 54 0.77 1.33 7.33
N ALA A 55 1.54 0.26 7.13
CA ALA A 55 2.77 0.31 6.35
C ALA A 55 2.46 0.30 4.85
N PHE A 56 3.18 1.13 4.10
CA PHE A 56 3.15 1.17 2.65
C PHE A 56 4.48 0.64 2.12
N VAL A 57 4.44 -0.43 1.33
CA VAL A 57 5.64 -1.09 0.81
C VAL A 57 5.61 -1.01 -0.72
N PRO A 58 6.57 -0.31 -1.36
CA PRO A 58 6.70 -0.31 -2.81
C PRO A 58 7.32 -1.65 -3.25
N ILE A 59 6.67 -2.38 -4.15
CA ILE A 59 7.14 -3.68 -4.64
C ILE A 59 7.13 -3.73 -6.17
N SER A 60 7.95 -4.62 -6.74
CA SER A 60 7.79 -5.09 -8.12
C SER A 60 7.63 -6.60 -8.13
N GLY A 61 6.40 -7.06 -8.39
CA GLY A 61 6.13 -8.49 -8.55
C GLY A 61 6.83 -9.13 -9.76
N TRP A 62 7.27 -8.33 -10.74
CA TRP A 62 7.97 -8.84 -11.93
C TRP A 62 9.46 -9.06 -11.69
N HIS A 63 10.11 -8.10 -11.04
CA HIS A 63 11.55 -8.15 -10.76
C HIS A 63 11.88 -8.80 -9.42
N GLY A 64 10.90 -9.01 -8.53
CA GLY A 64 11.11 -9.58 -7.20
C GLY A 64 11.42 -8.55 -6.11
N ASP A 65 11.41 -7.26 -6.47
CA ASP A 65 11.81 -6.16 -5.60
C ASP A 65 10.93 -6.03 -4.35
N ASN A 66 11.59 -5.94 -3.19
CA ASN A 66 10.99 -5.79 -1.86
C ASN A 66 9.97 -6.89 -1.49
N MET A 67 10.12 -8.10 -2.04
CA MET A 67 9.24 -9.24 -1.74
C MET A 67 9.77 -10.19 -0.65
N LEU A 68 11.09 -10.37 -0.59
CA LEU A 68 11.75 -11.24 0.40
C LEU A 68 12.99 -10.56 0.98
N GLU A 69 13.78 -9.93 0.10
CA GLU A 69 14.94 -9.14 0.43
C GLU A 69 14.70 -7.69 -0.02
N GLU A 70 15.38 -6.74 0.64
CA GLU A 70 15.37 -5.35 0.23
C GLU A 70 15.99 -5.25 -1.18
N SER A 71 15.36 -4.45 -2.05
CA SER A 71 15.98 -4.14 -3.33
C SER A 71 17.33 -3.44 -3.13
N PRO A 72 18.33 -3.72 -3.98
CA PRO A 72 19.66 -3.10 -3.89
C PRO A 72 19.65 -1.57 -3.97
#